data_AF-X1K2G0-F1
#
_entry.id   AF-X1K2G0-F1
#
_cell.length_a   1.000
_cell.length_b   1.000
_cell.length_c   1.000
_cell.angle_alpha   90.00
_cell.angle_beta   90.00
_cell.angle_gamma   90.00
#
_symmetry.space_group_name_H-M   'P 1'
#
loop_
_entity.id
_entity.type
_entity.pdbx_description
1 polymer ?
#
loop_
_entity_poly.entity_id
_entity_poly.type
_entity_poly.pdbx_seq_one_letter_code
_entity_poly.pdbx_strand_id
1 'polypeptide(L)'
;MAPFPGAETGTGGRIRDIQATGRGGLVIAGTAGYCTGNLNIPGYMIPGEDGKFLYPSNLASPLKIMIGESDGASDYGNKFGEPVIQGFTRTFG
;
A
#
# COMPACT_ATOMS: atom_id res chain seq x y z
N MET A 1 -11.45 7.17 1.69
CA MET A 1 -11.37 5.91 2.49
C MET A 1 -10.02 5.83 3.20
N ALA A 2 -9.93 5.05 4.28
CA ALA A 2 -8.81 5.03 5.23
C ALA A 2 -7.67 4.08 4.77
N PRO A 3 -6.53 4.59 4.28
CA PRO A 3 -5.54 3.76 3.60
C PRO A 3 -4.78 2.81 4.54
N PHE A 4 -4.41 3.29 5.74
CA PHE A 4 -3.70 2.48 6.73
C PHE A 4 -4.43 1.19 7.12
N PRO A 5 -5.66 1.23 7.68
CA PRO A 5 -6.35 -0.01 8.06
C PRO A 5 -6.71 -0.87 6.84
N GLY A 6 -6.86 -0.25 5.65
CA GLY A 6 -7.02 -0.98 4.39
C GLY A 6 -5.84 -1.88 4.08
N ALA A 7 -4.63 -1.31 4.02
CA ALA A 7 -3.41 -2.07 3.79
C ALA A 7 -3.12 -3.08 4.90
N GLU A 8 -3.27 -2.66 6.16
CA GLU A 8 -3.00 -3.50 7.33
C GLU A 8 -3.85 -4.79 7.30
N THR A 9 -5.16 -4.64 7.07
CA THR A 9 -6.07 -5.79 6.98
C THR A 9 -5.87 -6.60 5.69
N GLY A 10 -5.45 -5.96 4.60
CA GLY A 10 -5.04 -6.64 3.36
C GLY A 10 -3.85 -7.57 3.58
N THR A 11 -2.77 -7.06 4.19
CA THR A 11 -1.61 -7.87 4.60
C THR A 11 -2.05 -9.01 5.50
N GLY A 12 -2.80 -8.71 6.57
CA GLY A 12 -3.30 -9.69 7.51
C GLY A 12 -4.17 -10.78 6.89
N GLY A 13 -5.03 -10.42 5.94
CA GLY A 13 -5.84 -11.37 5.17
C GLY A 13 -4.97 -12.36 4.42
N ARG A 14 -4.03 -11.86 3.64
CA ARG A 14 -3.10 -12.69 2.87
C ARG A 14 -2.22 -13.58 3.77
N ILE A 15 -1.78 -13.10 4.93
CA ILE A 15 -1.04 -13.91 5.93
C ILE A 15 -1.89 -15.13 6.32
N ARG A 16 -3.17 -14.90 6.66
CA ARG A 16 -4.10 -15.96 7.08
C ARG A 16 -4.35 -16.98 5.97
N ASP A 17 -4.45 -16.54 4.72
CA ASP A 17 -4.62 -17.45 3.58
C ASP A 17 -3.44 -18.43 3.45
N ILE A 18 -2.20 -17.94 3.62
CA ILE A 18 -1.01 -18.78 3.61
C ILE A 18 -1.03 -19.76 4.78
N GLN A 19 -1.33 -19.29 5.99
CA GLN A 19 -1.38 -20.15 7.17
C GLN A 19 -2.45 -21.24 7.07
N ALA A 20 -3.59 -20.94 6.43
CA ALA A 20 -4.69 -21.88 6.22
C ALA A 20 -4.49 -22.83 5.02
N THR A 21 -3.38 -22.72 4.29
CA THR A 21 -3.11 -23.56 3.11
C THR A 21 -2.96 -25.04 3.51
N GLY A 22 -3.80 -25.91 2.95
CA GLY A 22 -3.72 -27.36 3.15
C GLY A 22 -3.93 -27.77 4.61
N ARG A 23 -2.84 -28.17 5.29
CA ARG A 23 -2.83 -28.51 6.72
C ARG A 23 -1.98 -27.53 7.55
N GLY A 24 -1.65 -26.38 6.98
CA GLY A 24 -0.75 -25.39 7.57
C GLY A 24 0.33 -24.96 6.57
N GLY A 25 0.47 -23.65 6.38
CA GLY A 25 1.57 -23.04 5.62
C GLY A 25 2.43 -22.14 6.52
N LEU A 26 3.72 -22.02 6.16
CA LEU A 26 4.64 -21.09 6.81
C LEU A 26 4.83 -19.85 5.94
N VAL A 27 4.62 -18.68 6.53
CA VAL A 27 4.86 -17.38 5.89
C VAL A 27 6.35 -17.08 5.93
N ILE A 28 6.95 -16.83 4.77
CA ILE A 28 8.41 -16.60 4.65
C ILE A 28 8.73 -15.15 4.32
N ALA A 29 8.06 -14.58 3.31
CA ALA A 29 8.29 -13.22 2.86
C ALA A 29 7.07 -12.66 2.10
N GLY A 30 6.94 -11.34 2.13
CA GLY A 30 5.89 -10.59 1.47
C GLY A 30 6.38 -9.75 0.28
N THR A 31 5.41 -9.34 -0.53
CA THR A 31 5.57 -8.39 -1.63
C THR A 31 4.57 -7.26 -1.42
N ALA A 32 4.98 -6.01 -1.63
CA ALA A 32 4.08 -4.86 -1.57
C ALA A 32 3.96 -4.18 -2.95
N GLY A 33 2.75 -3.77 -3.33
CA GLY A 33 2.50 -3.16 -4.64
C GLY A 33 1.52 -2.00 -4.52
N TYR A 34 1.87 -0.86 -5.09
CA TYR A 34 1.04 0.35 -5.04
C TYR A 34 0.81 0.93 -6.42
N CYS A 35 -0.45 1.24 -6.73
CA CYS A 35 -0.84 1.97 -7.93
C CYS A 35 -1.71 3.17 -7.51
N THR A 36 -1.25 4.39 -7.78
CA THR A 36 -1.98 5.60 -7.41
C THR A 36 -2.04 6.61 -8.55
N GLY A 37 -2.82 7.67 -8.34
CA GLY A 37 -2.80 8.85 -9.19
C GLY A 37 -1.54 9.71 -9.01
N ASN A 38 -1.56 10.91 -9.60
CA ASN A 38 -0.56 11.96 -9.42
C ASN A 38 -0.46 12.34 -7.94
N LEU A 39 0.75 12.22 -7.38
CA LEU A 39 1.04 12.43 -5.97
C LEU A 39 0.93 13.91 -5.62
N ASN A 40 1.34 14.81 -6.52
CA ASN A 40 1.32 16.26 -6.30
C ASN A 40 2.02 16.63 -4.98
N ILE A 41 3.28 16.18 -4.82
CA ILE A 41 4.04 16.36 -3.58
C ILE A 41 4.31 17.85 -3.36
N PRO A 42 3.97 18.42 -2.18
CA PRO A 42 4.24 19.83 -1.90
C PRO A 42 5.73 20.16 -2.00
N GLY A 43 6.08 21.13 -2.84
CA GLY A 43 7.47 21.55 -3.05
C GLY A 43 8.32 20.61 -3.89
N TYR A 44 7.74 19.53 -4.45
CA TYR A 44 8.45 18.58 -5.30
C TYR A 44 7.63 18.24 -6.55
N MET A 45 8.04 18.81 -7.68
CA MET A 45 7.38 18.58 -8.97
C MET A 45 7.86 17.27 -9.57
N ILE A 46 6.94 16.35 -9.85
CA ILE A 46 7.22 15.13 -10.60
C ILE A 46 6.89 15.39 -12.09
N PRO A 47 7.84 15.17 -13.02
CA PRO A 47 7.60 15.37 -14.45
C PRO A 47 6.42 14.53 -14.95
N GLY A 48 5.48 15.18 -15.65
CA GLY A 48 4.30 14.53 -16.22
C GLY A 48 3.06 14.50 -15.33
N GLU A 49 3.14 14.96 -14.07
CA GLU A 49 1.93 15.12 -13.25
C GLU A 49 1.06 16.29 -13.74
N ASP A 50 -0.24 16.04 -13.91
CA ASP A 50 -1.24 17.10 -14.09
C ASP A 50 -1.80 17.56 -12.74
N GLY A 51 -1.34 18.72 -12.28
CA GLY A 51 -1.83 19.36 -11.06
C GLY A 51 -3.25 19.93 -11.16
N LYS A 52 -3.88 19.91 -12.34
CA LYS A 52 -5.29 20.31 -12.53
C LYS A 52 -6.25 19.15 -12.36
N PHE A 53 -5.76 17.91 -12.38
CA PHE A 53 -6.60 16.74 -12.20
C PHE A 53 -7.13 16.68 -10.76
N LEU A 54 -8.45 16.73 -10.61
CA LEU A 54 -9.11 16.76 -9.31
C LEU A 54 -9.54 15.35 -8.91
N TYR A 55 -9.03 14.89 -7.78
CA TYR A 55 -9.51 13.67 -7.13
C TYR A 55 -10.75 13.98 -6.26
N PRO A 56 -11.73 13.05 -6.17
CA PRO A 56 -12.90 13.21 -5.32
C PRO A 56 -12.53 13.52 -3.86
N SER A 57 -13.16 14.54 -3.26
CA SER A 57 -12.84 15.02 -1.90
C SER A 57 -13.18 14.04 -0.78
N ASN A 58 -14.04 13.07 -1.04
CA ASN A 58 -14.40 11.99 -0.11
C ASN A 58 -13.37 10.84 -0.11
N LEU A 59 -12.39 10.85 -1.03
CA LEU A 59 -11.29 9.90 -1.09
C LEU A 59 -10.00 10.53 -0.55
N ALA A 60 -9.08 9.68 -0.10
CA ALA A 60 -7.75 10.15 0.26
C ALA A 60 -7.00 10.54 -1.03
N SER A 61 -6.17 11.58 -0.98
CA SER A 61 -5.32 11.94 -2.12
C SER A 61 -4.33 10.82 -2.43
N PRO A 62 -3.85 10.69 -3.68
CA PRO A 62 -2.85 9.68 -4.04
C PRO A 62 -1.62 9.66 -3.13
N LEU A 63 -1.09 10.83 -2.75
CA LEU A 63 -0.01 10.94 -1.78
C LEU A 63 -0.37 10.36 -0.41
N LYS A 64 -1.56 10.67 0.11
CA LYS A 64 -2.03 10.16 1.40
C LYS A 64 -2.27 8.64 1.36
N ILE A 65 -2.72 8.12 0.21
CA ILE A 65 -2.85 6.68 -0.02
C ILE A 65 -1.46 6.04 0.02
N MET A 66 -0.49 6.52 -0.76
CA MET A 66 0.87 5.97 -0.78
C MET A 66 1.49 5.87 0.62
N ILE A 67 1.39 6.94 1.41
CA ILE A 67 1.92 6.98 2.77
C ILE A 67 1.17 5.99 3.66
N GLY A 68 -0.15 6.11 3.74
CA GLY A 68 -0.96 5.31 4.66
C GLY A 68 -0.96 3.82 4.32
N GLU A 69 -1.03 3.44 3.05
CA GLU A 69 -0.98 2.04 2.63
C GLU A 69 0.40 1.41 2.92
N SER A 70 1.49 2.14 2.67
CA SER A 70 2.83 1.65 2.99
C SER A 70 3.01 1.46 4.49
N ASP A 71 2.60 2.43 5.29
CA ASP A 71 2.70 2.36 6.75
C ASP A 71 1.86 1.20 7.29
N GLY A 72 0.62 1.01 6.83
CA GLY A 72 -0.27 -0.06 7.28
C GLY A 72 0.23 -1.45 6.90
N ALA A 73 0.72 -1.62 5.67
CA ALA A 73 1.28 -2.89 5.21
C ALA A 73 2.53 -3.27 6.02
N SER A 74 3.44 -2.31 6.22
CA SER A 74 4.65 -2.50 7.01
C SER A 74 4.37 -2.75 8.49
N ASP A 75 3.40 -2.03 9.07
CA ASP A 75 3.05 -2.18 10.49
C ASP A 75 2.59 -3.62 10.80
N TYR A 76 1.69 -4.19 10.00
CA TYR A 76 1.25 -5.57 10.18
C TYR A 76 2.39 -6.57 9.96
N GLY A 77 3.14 -6.42 8.86
CA GLY A 77 4.25 -7.31 8.50
C GLY A 77 5.34 -7.33 9.57
N ASN A 78 5.75 -6.14 10.06
CA ASN A 78 6.76 -6.00 11.11
C ASN A 78 6.32 -6.61 12.43
N LYS A 79 5.07 -6.39 12.86
CA LYS A 79 4.53 -6.98 14.09
C LYS A 79 4.40 -8.49 14.00
N PHE A 80 3.99 -9.00 12.84
CA PHE A 80 3.88 -10.43 12.59
C PHE A 80 5.25 -11.12 12.46
N GLY A 81 6.27 -10.40 11.97
CA GLY A 81 7.60 -10.93 11.69
C GLY A 81 7.78 -11.43 10.25
N GLU A 82 7.01 -10.89 9.30
CA GLU A 82 7.20 -11.16 7.87
C GLU A 82 8.06 -10.07 7.22
N PRO A 83 9.21 -10.41 6.62
CA PRO A 83 9.97 -9.46 5.81
C PRO A 83 9.29 -9.20 4.46
N VAL A 84 9.11 -7.93 4.09
CA VAL A 84 8.75 -7.52 2.73
C VAL A 84 10.03 -7.36 1.92
N ILE A 85 10.23 -8.21 0.90
CA ILE A 85 11.52 -8.33 0.19
C ILE A 85 11.50 -7.82 -1.24
N GLN A 86 10.32 -7.49 -1.76
CA GLN A 86 10.13 -7.02 -3.13
C GLN A 86 8.88 -6.15 -3.21
N GLY A 87 8.78 -5.37 -4.28
CA GLY A 87 7.60 -4.58 -4.53
C GLY A 87 7.68 -3.71 -5.76
N PHE A 88 6.57 -3.01 -6.03
CA PHE A 88 6.51 -2.00 -7.09
C PHE A 88 5.65 -0.82 -6.66
N THR A 89 5.90 0.33 -7.29
CA THR A 89 5.02 1.49 -7.23
C THR A 89 4.82 2.05 -8.63
N ARG A 90 3.60 2.48 -8.92
CA ARG A 90 3.25 3.13 -10.18
C ARG A 90 2.29 4.28 -9.93
N THR A 91 2.64 5.45 -10.46
CA THR A 91 1.79 6.64 -10.50
C THR A 91 1.33 6.88 -11.93
N PHE A 92 0.04 7.19 -12.11
CA PHE A 92 -0.53 7.54 -13.41
C PHE A 92 -1.78 8.40 -13.24
N GLY A 93 -1.85 9.55 -13.90
CA GLY A 93 -2.99 10.46 -13.82
C GLY A 93 -2.89 11.65 -14.76
#